data_AF-A0A971PYT4-F1
#
_entry.id   AF-A0A971PYT4-F1
#
_cell.length_a   1.000
_cell.length_b   1.000
_cell.length_c   1.000
_cell.angle_alpha   90.00
_cell.angle_beta   90.00
_cell.angle_gamma   90.00
#
_symmetry.space_group_name_H-M   'P 1'
#
loop_
_entity.id
_entity.type
_entity.pdbx_description
1 polymer ?
#
loop_
_entity_poly.entity_id
_entity_poly.type
_entity_poly.pdbx_seq_one_letter_code
_entity_poly.pdbx_strand_id
1 'polypeptide(L)'
;MSTYLEEYKRKLISVEKAAQLVKSGNTVEYGMFATKPIDFDYALGQRAGIGLEKVSIRGTGTAKNGKSLIALPSTYKDKEDKVGSRIVPMFPTGTVVTTSRNDVEWVVTEYGAVRLTNKPVSQRVKSLISIAHPDFRDELNFMARKQLWIR
;
A
#
# COMPACT_ATOMS: atom_id res chain seq x y z
N MET A 1 -22.20 7.94 6.48
CA MET A 1 -20.86 7.90 5.85
C MET A 1 -20.94 6.88 4.72
N SER A 2 -20.61 7.26 3.48
CA SER A 2 -20.51 6.29 2.37
C SER A 2 -19.43 5.28 2.72
N THR A 3 -19.73 4.00 2.61
CA THR A 3 -18.71 2.94 2.76
C THR A 3 -17.69 3.04 1.62
N TYR A 4 -16.46 2.59 1.85
CA TYR A 4 -15.44 2.54 0.80
C TYR A 4 -15.88 1.70 -0.42
N LEU A 5 -16.76 0.71 -0.21
CA LEU A 5 -17.32 -0.11 -1.29
C LEU A 5 -18.26 0.68 -2.21
N GLU A 6 -19.10 1.54 -1.63
CA GLU A 6 -19.98 2.43 -2.41
C GLU A 6 -19.17 3.48 -3.18
N GLU A 7 -18.11 4.01 -2.56
CA GLU A 7 -17.20 4.94 -3.23
C GLU A 7 -16.44 4.26 -4.38
N TYR A 8 -15.98 3.02 -4.20
CA TYR A 8 -15.37 2.23 -5.27
C TYR A 8 -16.33 2.03 -6.44
N LYS A 9 -17.55 1.54 -6.18
CA LYS A 9 -18.56 1.31 -7.23
C LYS A 9 -18.90 2.60 -7.98
N ARG A 10 -18.97 3.74 -7.28
CA ARG A 10 -19.22 5.05 -7.88
C ARG A 10 -18.09 5.52 -8.79
N LYS A 11 -16.83 5.22 -8.44
CA LYS A 11 -15.63 5.67 -9.17
C LYS A 11 -15.15 4.67 -10.22
N LEU A 12 -15.78 3.50 -10.31
CA LEU A 12 -15.42 2.47 -11.28
C LEU A 12 -15.68 2.99 -12.71
N ILE A 13 -14.62 3.15 -13.49
CA ILE A 13 -14.65 3.60 -14.89
C ILE A 13 -13.71 2.74 -15.73
N SER A 14 -13.90 2.74 -17.06
CA SER A 14 -12.99 2.05 -17.98
C SER A 14 -11.61 2.72 -18.05
N VAL A 15 -10.59 1.98 -18.47
CA VAL A 15 -9.22 2.49 -18.56
C VAL A 15 -9.07 3.58 -19.62
N GLU A 16 -9.84 3.54 -20.70
CA GLU A 16 -9.88 4.56 -21.74
C GLU A 16 -10.48 5.85 -21.20
N LYS A 17 -11.58 5.74 -20.45
CA LYS A 17 -12.23 6.88 -19.81
C LYS A 17 -11.31 7.49 -18.75
N ALA A 18 -10.61 6.66 -17.98
CA ALA A 18 -9.61 7.13 -17.03
C ALA A 18 -8.45 7.85 -17.75
N ALA A 19 -7.94 7.29 -18.85
CA ALA A 19 -6.88 7.91 -19.64
C ALA A 19 -7.32 9.29 -20.13
N GLN A 20 -8.54 9.43 -20.68
CA GLN A 20 -9.10 10.71 -21.15
C GLN A 20 -9.13 11.83 -20.10
N LEU A 21 -9.18 11.49 -18.80
CA LEU A 21 -9.11 12.49 -17.73
C LEU A 21 -7.73 13.17 -17.64
N VAL A 22 -6.67 12.52 -18.14
CA VAL A 22 -5.32 13.08 -18.20
C VAL A 22 -5.26 14.10 -19.34
N LYS A 23 -4.88 15.33 -18.98
CA LYS A 23 -4.73 16.47 -19.90
C LYS A 23 -3.26 16.86 -20.02
N SER A 24 -2.93 17.58 -21.09
CA SER A 24 -1.57 18.09 -21.31
C SER A 24 -1.07 18.90 -20.11
N GLY A 25 0.19 18.70 -19.73
CA GLY A 25 0.79 19.32 -18.54
C GLY A 25 0.40 18.69 -17.19
N ASN A 26 -0.42 17.64 -17.17
CA ASN A 26 -0.71 16.91 -15.93
C ASN A 26 0.49 16.07 -15.48
N THR A 27 0.61 15.91 -14.16
CA THR A 27 1.45 14.89 -13.55
C THR A 27 0.56 13.71 -13.16
N VAL A 28 0.83 12.55 -13.73
CA VAL A 28 0.21 11.28 -13.37
C VAL A 28 1.12 10.59 -12.37
N GLU A 29 0.57 10.24 -11.21
CA GLU A 29 1.37 9.64 -10.14
C GLU A 29 0.92 8.19 -9.90
N TYR A 30 1.83 7.26 -10.08
CA TYR A 30 1.62 5.85 -9.75
C TYR A 30 2.04 5.57 -8.32
N GLY A 31 1.38 4.59 -7.70
CA GLY A 31 1.93 3.97 -6.50
C GLY A 31 3.37 3.47 -6.80
N MET A 32 4.31 3.66 -5.87
CA MET A 32 5.67 3.14 -6.08
C MET A 32 5.65 1.60 -6.12
N PHE A 33 6.50 1.00 -6.96
CA PHE A 33 6.66 -0.45 -7.17
C PHE A 33 5.49 -1.15 -7.90
N ALA A 34 4.76 -2.04 -7.21
CA ALA A 34 3.89 -3.07 -7.81
C ALA A 34 2.49 -2.58 -8.23
N THR A 35 2.27 -1.26 -8.25
CA THR A 35 0.96 -0.64 -8.48
C THR A 35 0.91 0.13 -9.79
N LYS A 36 1.83 -0.15 -10.73
CA LYS A 36 1.78 0.38 -12.08
C LYS A 36 0.56 -0.24 -12.82
N PRO A 37 -0.47 0.56 -13.16
CA PRO A 37 -1.63 0.03 -13.86
C PRO A 37 -1.28 -0.16 -15.34
N ILE A 38 -0.84 -1.36 -15.73
CA ILE A 38 -0.36 -1.66 -17.09
C ILE A 38 -1.40 -1.31 -18.17
N ASP A 39 -2.67 -1.65 -17.94
CA ASP A 39 -3.74 -1.39 -18.90
C ASP A 39 -4.00 0.12 -19.07
N PHE A 40 -3.87 0.88 -17.99
CA PHE A 40 -3.97 2.34 -18.04
C PHE A 40 -2.77 2.97 -18.75
N ASP A 41 -1.55 2.48 -18.53
CA ASP A 41 -0.36 2.93 -19.27
C ASP A 41 -0.52 2.71 -20.77
N TYR A 42 -1.05 1.55 -21.17
CA TYR A 42 -1.31 1.26 -22.57
C TYR A 42 -2.33 2.24 -23.15
N ALA A 43 -3.46 2.43 -22.48
CA ALA A 43 -4.51 3.38 -22.89
C ALA A 43 -4.02 4.84 -22.94
N LEU A 44 -3.18 5.25 -21.98
CA LEU A 44 -2.57 6.59 -21.96
C LEU A 44 -1.53 6.76 -23.08
N GLY A 45 -0.74 5.72 -23.34
CA GLY A 45 0.26 5.69 -24.41
C GLY A 45 -0.34 5.88 -25.80
N GLN A 46 -1.53 5.31 -26.06
CA GLN A 46 -2.24 5.51 -27.33
C GLN A 46 -2.67 6.97 -27.57
N ARG A 47 -2.70 7.81 -26.52
CA ARG A 47 -3.00 9.24 -26.62
C ARG A 47 -1.75 10.11 -26.74
N ALA A 48 -0.55 9.54 -26.52
CA ALA A 48 0.69 10.30 -26.58
C ALA A 48 0.95 10.80 -28.02
N GLY A 49 1.29 12.07 -28.15
CA GLY A 49 1.58 12.70 -29.45
C GLY A 49 0.36 13.23 -30.23
N ILE A 50 -0.85 12.69 -30.01
CA ILE A 50 -2.08 13.22 -30.61
C ILE A 50 -2.92 13.90 -29.53
N GLY A 51 -2.67 15.20 -29.32
CA GLY A 51 -3.46 16.02 -28.39
C GLY A 51 -3.14 15.83 -26.90
N LEU A 52 -2.08 15.08 -26.58
CA LEU A 52 -1.56 14.94 -25.22
C LEU A 52 -0.06 15.23 -25.19
N GLU A 53 0.31 16.35 -24.56
CA GLU A 53 1.67 16.86 -24.52
C GLU A 53 2.12 17.13 -23.07
N LYS A 54 3.43 17.03 -22.82
CA LYS A 54 4.05 17.41 -21.53
C LYS A 54 3.43 16.74 -20.30
N VAL A 55 2.96 15.50 -20.43
CA VAL A 55 2.49 14.69 -19.30
C VAL A 55 3.70 14.05 -18.60
N SER A 56 3.82 14.24 -17.29
CA SER A 56 4.88 13.62 -16.48
C SER A 56 4.30 12.45 -15.70
N ILE A 57 4.94 11.28 -15.78
CA ILE A 57 4.58 10.13 -14.96
C ILE A 57 5.61 10.01 -13.82
N ARG A 58 5.14 9.93 -12.57
CA ARG A 58 6.00 9.87 -11.37
C ARG A 58 5.58 8.76 -10.42
N GLY A 59 6.52 8.25 -9.63
CA GLY A 59 6.21 7.45 -8.45
C GLY A 59 5.76 8.35 -7.30
N THR A 60 4.65 8.00 -6.65
CA THR A 60 4.01 8.70 -5.52
C THR A 60 4.93 9.01 -4.35
N GLY A 61 6.08 8.34 -4.22
CA GLY A 61 7.14 8.72 -3.28
C GLY A 61 7.72 10.14 -3.51
N THR A 62 7.44 10.76 -4.67
CA THR A 62 7.96 12.09 -5.07
C THR A 62 6.86 13.14 -5.33
N ALA A 63 5.62 12.79 -4.99
CA ALA A 63 4.44 13.62 -5.18
C ALA A 63 4.38 14.79 -4.20
N LYS A 64 4.08 16.00 -4.66
CA LYS A 64 3.83 17.14 -3.76
C LYS A 64 2.54 16.88 -2.99
N ASN A 65 2.67 16.55 -1.70
CA ASN A 65 1.60 16.13 -0.79
C ASN A 65 0.97 14.75 -1.05
N GLY A 66 1.56 13.92 -1.93
CA GLY A 66 1.07 12.55 -2.11
C GLY A 66 1.38 11.68 -0.89
N LYS A 67 0.50 10.72 -0.60
CA LYS A 67 0.67 9.75 0.48
C LYS A 67 0.71 8.35 -0.10
N SER A 68 1.69 7.54 0.30
CA SER A 68 1.75 6.13 -0.07
C SER A 68 1.06 5.27 0.99
N LEU A 69 0.15 4.38 0.58
CA LEU A 69 -0.61 3.52 1.48
C LEU A 69 -0.51 2.04 1.05
N ILE A 70 -0.22 1.17 2.01
CA ILE A 70 -0.33 -0.27 1.89
C ILE A 70 -1.53 -0.71 2.73
N ALA A 71 -2.62 -1.11 2.08
CA ALA A 71 -3.82 -1.60 2.73
C ALA A 71 -3.93 -3.12 2.60
N LEU A 72 -4.17 -3.81 3.71
CA LEU A 72 -4.32 -5.25 3.77
C LEU A 72 -5.26 -5.65 4.93
N PRO A 73 -6.06 -6.71 4.80
CA PRO A 73 -6.73 -7.28 5.96
C PRO A 73 -5.67 -7.85 6.92
N SER A 74 -5.91 -7.72 8.23
CA SER A 74 -4.93 -8.10 9.26
C SER A 74 -4.66 -9.61 9.32
N THR A 75 -5.59 -10.44 8.82
CA THR A 75 -5.51 -11.90 8.78
C THR A 75 -5.75 -12.49 7.40
N TYR A 76 -5.25 -13.71 7.19
CA TYR A 76 -5.54 -14.53 6.02
C TYR A 76 -5.98 -15.93 6.47
N LYS A 77 -6.65 -16.66 5.57
CA LYS A 77 -6.92 -18.09 5.73
C LYS A 77 -5.97 -18.87 4.81
N ASP A 78 -5.33 -19.90 5.33
CA ASP A 78 -4.51 -20.79 4.52
C ASP A 78 -5.35 -21.88 3.82
N LYS A 79 -4.67 -22.83 3.17
CA LYS A 79 -5.33 -23.92 2.44
C LYS A 79 -6.04 -24.92 3.38
N GLU A 80 -5.72 -24.91 4.66
CA GLU A 80 -6.27 -25.78 5.70
C GLU A 80 -7.34 -25.05 6.53
N ASP A 81 -7.82 -23.91 6.05
CA ASP A 81 -8.78 -23.01 6.70
C ASP A 81 -8.31 -22.44 8.06
N LYS A 82 -7.01 -22.52 8.35
CA LYS A 82 -6.43 -21.92 9.55
C LYS A 82 -6.19 -20.43 9.33
N VAL A 83 -6.57 -19.64 10.34
CA VAL A 83 -6.38 -18.19 10.34
C VAL A 83 -4.95 -17.86 10.75
N GLY A 84 -4.27 -17.03 9.97
CA GLY A 84 -2.92 -16.50 10.25
C GLY A 84 -2.87 -14.97 10.14
N SER A 85 -1.88 -14.35 10.79
CA SER A 85 -1.64 -12.90 10.72
C SER A 85 -0.88 -12.51 9.46
N ARG A 86 -1.29 -11.41 8.80
CA ARG A 86 -0.49 -10.78 7.74
C ARG A 86 0.61 -9.87 8.28
N ILE A 87 0.50 -9.42 9.53
CA ILE A 87 1.58 -8.72 10.22
C ILE A 87 2.40 -9.78 10.94
N VAL A 88 3.63 -10.01 10.45
CA VAL A 88 4.52 -11.07 10.92
C VAL A 88 5.82 -10.49 11.48
N PRO A 89 6.45 -11.13 12.47
CA PRO A 89 7.73 -10.67 12.99
C PRO A 89 8.86 -10.90 11.99
N MET A 90 8.78 -11.97 11.20
CA MET A 90 9.75 -12.29 10.16
C MET A 90 9.03 -12.92 8.98
N PHE A 91 9.47 -12.60 7.76
CA PHE A 91 8.96 -13.26 6.57
C PHE A 91 9.48 -14.71 6.48
N PRO A 92 8.70 -15.64 5.88
CA PRO A 92 9.20 -16.95 5.54
C PRO A 92 10.47 -16.87 4.69
N THR A 93 11.40 -17.80 4.90
CA THR A 93 12.64 -17.88 4.12
C THR A 93 12.35 -17.92 2.63
N GLY A 94 13.09 -17.12 1.85
CA GLY A 94 12.89 -16.99 0.41
C GLY A 94 11.80 -16.00 -0.01
N THR A 95 11.12 -15.33 0.93
CA THR A 95 10.19 -14.26 0.59
C THR A 95 10.91 -13.10 -0.09
N VAL A 96 10.46 -12.74 -1.29
CA VAL A 96 10.95 -11.55 -2.02
C VAL A 96 10.23 -10.32 -1.49
N VAL A 97 10.98 -9.40 -0.86
CA VAL A 97 10.43 -8.14 -0.34
C VAL A 97 10.28 -7.14 -1.48
N THR A 98 9.03 -6.76 -1.78
CA THR A 98 8.71 -5.81 -2.86
C THR A 98 8.88 -4.35 -2.45
N THR A 99 8.58 -4.02 -1.19
CA THR A 99 8.66 -2.64 -0.67
C THR A 99 9.57 -2.62 0.53
N SER A 100 10.71 -1.92 0.40
CA SER A 100 11.70 -1.85 1.47
C SER A 100 11.15 -1.07 2.67
N ARG A 101 11.70 -1.32 3.87
CA ARG A 101 11.31 -0.58 5.09
C ARG A 101 11.43 0.95 4.96
N ASN A 102 12.33 1.43 4.10
CA ASN A 102 12.60 2.85 3.91
C ASN A 102 11.49 3.53 3.11
N ASP A 103 10.76 2.75 2.30
CA ASP A 103 9.75 3.26 1.37
C ASP A 103 8.32 3.19 1.93
N VAL A 104 8.11 2.44 3.01
CA VAL A 104 6.78 2.28 3.62
C VAL A 104 6.39 3.55 4.39
N GLU A 105 5.34 4.22 3.92
CA GLU A 105 4.72 5.36 4.60
C GLU A 105 3.53 4.96 5.46
N TRP A 106 2.37 4.62 4.88
CA TRP A 106 1.18 4.20 5.65
C TRP A 106 0.92 2.70 5.50
N VAL A 107 0.56 2.06 6.61
CA VAL A 107 0.01 0.70 6.63
C VAL A 107 -1.37 0.75 7.25
N VAL A 108 -2.34 0.11 6.59
CA VAL A 108 -3.77 0.17 6.96
C VAL A 108 -4.36 -1.23 7.03
N THR A 109 -5.04 -1.53 8.13
CA THR A 109 -5.87 -2.73 8.32
C THR A 109 -7.26 -2.31 8.81
N GLU A 110 -8.16 -3.29 8.99
CA GLU A 110 -9.45 -3.10 9.63
C GLU A 110 -9.37 -2.60 11.09
N TYR A 111 -8.19 -2.68 11.73
CA TYR A 111 -7.95 -2.21 13.10
C TYR A 111 -7.32 -0.81 13.17
N GLY A 112 -7.02 -0.18 12.03
CA GLY A 112 -6.55 1.20 11.97
C GLY A 112 -5.48 1.46 10.93
N ALA A 113 -4.95 2.68 10.93
CA ALA A 113 -3.91 3.13 10.02
C ALA A 113 -2.74 3.73 10.79
N VAL A 114 -1.51 3.33 10.45
CA VAL A 114 -0.29 3.86 11.07
C VAL A 114 0.70 4.36 10.03
N ARG A 115 1.27 5.52 10.31
CA ARG A 115 2.39 6.07 9.54
C ARG A 115 3.71 5.54 10.10
N LEU A 116 4.60 5.07 9.25
CA LEU A 116 5.89 4.48 9.62
C LEU A 116 7.11 5.30 9.17
N THR A 117 6.91 6.30 8.32
CA THR A 117 7.97 7.23 7.87
C THR A 117 8.67 7.87 9.06
N ASN A 118 10.02 7.87 9.01
CA ASN A 118 10.89 8.47 10.02
C ASN A 118 10.72 7.94 11.45
N LYS A 119 10.06 6.79 11.64
CA LYS A 119 9.96 6.15 12.95
C LYS A 119 11.13 5.21 13.22
N PRO A 120 11.71 5.21 14.45
CA PRO A 120 12.64 4.19 14.90
C PRO A 120 12.01 2.79 14.85
N VAL A 121 12.84 1.75 14.76
CA VAL A 121 12.39 0.34 14.67
C VAL A 121 11.41 -0.01 15.79
N SER A 122 11.70 0.36 17.04
CA SER A 122 10.84 0.09 18.18
C SER A 122 9.44 0.71 18.05
N GLN A 123 9.34 1.93 17.52
CA GLN A 123 8.06 2.59 17.30
C GLN A 123 7.32 2.00 16.10
N ARG A 124 8.03 1.59 15.04
CA ARG A 124 7.43 0.93 13.88
C ARG A 124 6.80 -0.39 14.29
N VAL A 125 7.53 -1.20 15.06
CA VAL A 125 7.04 -2.49 15.58
C VAL A 125 5.79 -2.28 16.44
N LYS A 126 5.83 -1.37 17.42
CA LYS A 126 4.65 -1.05 18.25
C LYS A 126 3.46 -0.56 17.41
N SER A 127 3.71 0.27 16.40
CA SER A 127 2.66 0.78 15.49
C SER A 127 2.05 -0.32 14.63
N LEU A 128 2.85 -1.25 14.12
CA LEU A 128 2.35 -2.38 13.33
C LEU A 128 1.53 -3.34 14.21
N ILE A 129 2.00 -3.64 15.42
CA ILE A 129 1.29 -4.50 16.37
C ILE A 129 -0.07 -3.88 16.75
N SER A 130 -0.16 -2.55 16.91
CA SER A 130 -1.43 -1.90 17.28
C SER A 130 -2.52 -2.02 16.21
N ILE A 131 -2.16 -2.29 14.95
CA ILE A 131 -3.10 -2.52 13.84
C ILE A 131 -3.17 -4.00 13.41
N ALA A 132 -2.56 -4.92 14.15
CA ALA A 132 -2.74 -6.35 13.95
C ALA A 132 -4.06 -6.83 14.56
N HIS A 133 -4.54 -8.00 14.13
CA HIS A 133 -5.67 -8.68 14.75
C HIS A 133 -5.40 -8.90 16.25
N PRO A 134 -6.35 -8.63 17.15
CA PRO A 134 -6.18 -8.78 18.61
C PRO A 134 -5.55 -10.11 19.02
N ASP A 135 -6.03 -11.22 18.47
CA ASP A 135 -5.58 -12.58 18.78
C ASP A 135 -4.07 -12.83 18.55
N PHE A 136 -3.42 -12.08 17.66
CA PHE A 136 -1.99 -12.24 17.35
C PHE A 136 -1.09 -11.20 18.04
N ARG A 137 -1.65 -10.22 18.75
CA ARG A 137 -0.85 -9.12 19.32
C ARG A 137 0.11 -9.58 20.40
N ASP A 138 -0.29 -10.52 21.25
CA ASP A 138 0.55 -11.02 22.33
C ASP A 138 1.74 -11.81 21.80
N GLU A 139 1.52 -12.69 20.81
CA GLU A 139 2.58 -13.41 20.11
C GLU A 139 3.55 -12.45 19.42
N LEU A 140 3.04 -11.42 18.72
CA LEU A 140 3.88 -10.42 18.06
C LEU A 140 4.71 -9.61 19.07
N ASN A 141 4.13 -9.24 20.22
CA ASN A 141 4.86 -8.55 21.28
C ASN A 141 5.97 -9.44 21.88
N PHE A 142 5.66 -10.71 22.14
CA PHE A 142 6.63 -11.69 22.63
C PHE A 142 7.81 -11.83 21.66
N MET A 143 7.52 -12.03 20.37
CA MET A 143 8.55 -12.17 19.34
C MET A 143 9.37 -10.88 19.17
N ALA A 144 8.74 -9.71 19.25
CA ALA A 144 9.43 -8.43 19.16
C ALA A 144 10.39 -8.18 20.34
N ARG A 145 10.03 -8.60 21.56
CA ARG A 145 10.92 -8.57 22.74
C ARG A 145 12.07 -9.55 22.59
N LYS A 146 11.79 -10.77 22.13
CA LYS A 146 12.82 -11.80 21.85
C LYS A 146 13.87 -11.31 20.85
N GLN A 147 13.47 -10.49 19.87
CA GLN A 147 14.36 -9.89 18.87
C GLN A 147 14.99 -8.56 19.31
N LEU A 148 14.76 -8.12 20.56
CA LEU A 148 15.27 -6.87 21.14
C LEU A 148 14.81 -5.60 20.37
N TRP A 149 13.70 -5.67 19.63
CA TRP A 149 13.16 -4.51 18.92
C TRP A 149 12.35 -3.59 19.82
N ILE A 150 11.74 -4.16 20.86
CA ILE A 150 11.01 -3.42 21.89
C ILE A 150 11.48 -3.92 23.26
N ARG A 151 11.54 -2.99 24.22
CA ARG A 151 11.91 -3.27 25.61
C ARG A 151 10.73 -3.71 26.42
#